data_AF-A0A818PPR1-F1
#
_entry.id   AF-A0A818PPR1-F1
#
_cell.length_a   1.000
_cell.length_b   1.000
_cell.length_c   1.000
_cell.angle_alpha   90.00
_cell.angle_beta   90.00
_cell.angle_gamma   90.00
#
_symmetry.space_group_name_H-M   'P 1'
#
loop_
_entity.id
_entity.type
_entity.pdbx_description
1 polymer ?
#
loop_
_entity_poly.entity_id
_entity_poly.type
_entity_poly.pdbx_seq_one_letter_code
_entity_poly.pdbx_strand_id
1 'polypeptide(L)' 'MQMMRELAPTGIAVAEIDGMTIHSFLGEQRNSGKAKTIKPGDLKLEKEWRLVEYLLLDEM' A
#
# COMPACT_ATOMS: atom_id res chain seq x y z
N MET A 1 -10.32 -9.68 10.29
CA MET A 1 -9.69 -9.84 8.97
C MET A 1 -10.21 -8.71 8.11
N GLN A 2 -9.36 -7.80 7.64
CA GLN A 2 -9.77 -6.76 6.70
C GLN A 2 -9.53 -7.29 5.28
N MET A 3 -10.60 -7.56 4.54
CA MET A 3 -10.55 -7.97 3.13
C MET A 3 -10.38 -6.77 2.19
N MET A 4 -10.52 -5.56 2.71
CA MET A 4 -10.49 -4.33 1.94
C MET A 4 -9.36 -3.44 2.44
N ARG A 5 -8.65 -2.81 1.50
CA ARG A 5 -7.57 -1.87 1.78
C ARG A 5 -7.84 -0.57 1.04
N GLU A 6 -7.89 0.53 1.78
CA GLU A 6 -8.04 1.89 1.24
C GLU A 6 -6.69 2.58 1.24
N LEU A 7 -6.24 3.03 0.07
CA LEU A 7 -4.97 3.74 -0.10
C LEU A 7 -5.19 5.05 -0.85
N ALA A 8 -4.32 6.02 -0.57
CA ALA A 8 -4.28 7.28 -1.33
C ALA A 8 -2.82 7.72 -1.59
N PRO A 9 -2.56 8.58 -2.60
CA PRO A 9 -1.21 9.01 -2.92
C PRO A 9 -0.66 10.03 -1.91
N THR A 10 -1.53 10.84 -1.31
CA THR A 10 -1.13 11.92 -0.40
C THR A 10 -1.58 11.65 1.04
N GLY A 11 -0.84 12.18 2.01
CA GLY A 11 -1.25 12.11 3.42
C GLY A 11 -2.51 12.93 3.72
N ILE A 12 -2.84 13.91 2.87
CA ILE A 12 -4.05 14.73 3.01
C ILE A 12 -5.27 13.89 2.63
N ALA A 13 -5.22 13.19 1.50
CA ALA A 13 -6.28 12.26 1.08
C ALA A 13 -6.50 11.14 2.10
N VAL A 14 -5.41 10.61 2.66
CA VAL A 14 -5.48 9.61 3.74
C VAL A 14 -6.24 10.14 4.97
N ALA A 15 -6.26 11.44 5.24
CA ALA A 15 -7.00 11.98 6.38
C ALA A 15 -8.53 11.88 6.22
N GLU A 16 -9.01 11.71 4.98
CA GLU A 16 -10.43 11.60 4.64
C GLU A 16 -10.90 10.13 4.51
N ILE A 17 -9.98 9.16 4.59
CA ILE A 17 -10.26 7.72 4.48
C ILE A 17 -9.67 6.95 5.68
N ASP A 18 -10.19 5.75 6.00
CA ASP A 18 -9.60 4.89 7.04
C ASP A 18 -8.44 4.06 6.46
N GLY A 19 -7.50 4.75 5.81
CA GLY A 19 -6.51 4.18 4.92
C GLY A 19 -5.07 4.54 5.27
N MET A 20 -4.18 4.29 4.31
CA MET A 20 -2.78 4.72 4.40
C MET A 20 -2.21 5.11 3.05
N THR A 21 -1.06 5.77 3.04
CA THR A 21 -0.47 6.13 1.75
C THR A 21 0.02 4.89 1.00
N ILE A 22 -0.05 4.91 -0.33
CA ILE A 22 0.47 3.83 -1.18
C ILE A 22 1.95 3.56 -0.84
N HIS A 23 2.73 4.62 -0.60
CA HIS A 23 4.15 4.51 -0.26
C HIS A 23 4.39 3.82 1.10
N SER A 24 3.62 4.19 2.12
CA SER A 24 3.67 3.55 3.45
C SER A 24 3.35 2.07 3.36
N PHE A 25 2.34 1.71 2.56
CA PHE A 25 1.92 0.33 2.39
C PHE A 25 2.94 -0.53 1.66
N LEU A 26 3.49 -0.04 0.55
CA LEU A 26 4.51 -0.76 -0.23
C LEU A 26 5.88 -0.80 0.46
N GLY A 27 6.04 -0.09 1.58
CA GLY A 27 7.34 0.04 2.26
C GLY A 27 8.38 0.76 1.40
N GLU A 28 7.93 1.60 0.47
CA GLU A 28 8.78 2.32 -0.48
C GLU A 28 9.34 3.58 0.18
N GLN A 29 10.66 3.75 0.09
CA GLN A 29 11.32 4.98 0.51
C GLN A 29 11.27 5.99 -0.64
N ARG A 30 10.80 7.21 -0.36
CA ARG A 30 10.98 8.37 -1.25
C ARG A 30 12.47 8.44 -1.61
N ASN A 31 12.80 8.33 -2.91
CA ASN A 31 14.13 8.40 -3.54
C ASN A 31 14.78 7.10 -4.01
N SER A 32 14.08 5.97 -4.02
CA SER A 32 14.51 4.84 -4.86
C SER A 32 14.19 5.14 -6.33
N GLY A 33 15.11 5.79 -7.06
CA GLY A 33 14.99 5.96 -8.52
C GLY A 33 15.01 4.63 -9.31
N LYS A 34 15.01 3.48 -8.62
CA LYS A 34 15.00 2.14 -9.18
C LYS A 34 13.69 1.46 -8.78
N ALA A 35 13.00 0.90 -9.77
CA ALA A 35 11.91 -0.03 -9.52
C ALA A 35 12.44 -1.18 -8.66
N LYS A 36 11.91 -1.34 -7.46
CA LYS A 36 12.27 -2.45 -6.58
C LYS A 36 11.47 -3.66 -7.02
N THR A 37 12.14 -4.65 -7.61
CA THR A 37 11.50 -5.94 -7.87
C THR A 37 11.26 -6.62 -6.53
N ILE A 38 10.01 -6.62 -6.06
CA ILE A 38 9.61 -7.37 -4.89
C ILE A 38 9.72 -8.85 -5.26
N LYS A 39 10.68 -9.54 -4.66
CA LYS A 39 10.86 -10.98 -4.90
C LYS A 39 9.75 -11.73 -4.15
N PRO A 40 9.13 -12.75 -4.78
CA PRO A 40 8.28 -13.70 -4.06
C PRO A 40 9.03 -14.23 -2.83
N GLY A 41 8.39 -14.23 -1.66
CA GLY A 41 9.03 -14.56 -0.37
C GLY A 41 9.43 -13.36 0.50
N ASP A 42 9.13 -12.12 0.10
CA ASP A 42 9.12 -10.99 1.05
C ASP A 42 7.96 -11.16 2.03
N LEU A 43 8.25 -11.85 3.13
CA LEU A 43 7.28 -12.40 4.06
C LEU A 43 6.35 -11.35 4.69
N LYS A 44 6.71 -10.07 4.72
CA LYS A 44 5.86 -9.06 5.37
C LYS A 44 4.79 -8.57 4.40
N LEU A 45 5.18 -8.02 3.26
CA LEU A 45 4.23 -7.50 2.28
C LEU A 45 3.36 -8.63 1.73
N GLU A 46 3.94 -9.79 1.44
CA GLU A 46 3.17 -10.95 0.96
C GLU A 46 2.09 -11.39 1.98
N LYS A 47 2.39 -11.36 3.28
CA LYS A 47 1.39 -11.65 4.32
C LYS A 47 0.32 -10.58 4.42
N GLU A 48 0.70 -9.31 4.27
CA GLU A 48 -0.24 -8.18 4.30
C GLU A 48 -1.21 -8.22 3.10
N TRP A 49 -0.74 -8.63 1.92
CA TRP A 49 -1.58 -8.77 0.71
C TRP A 49 -2.42 -10.05 0.68
N ARG A 50 -1.98 -11.14 1.33
CA ARG A 50 -2.66 -12.45 1.24
C ARG A 50 -4.13 -12.42 1.68
N LEU A 51 -4.50 -11.45 2.52
CA LEU A 51 -5.84 -11.31 3.07
C LEU A 51 -6.63 -10.14 2.44
N VAL A 52 -6.06 -9.42 1.48
CA VAL A 52 -6.70 -8.29 0.79
C VAL A 52 -7.38 -8.81 -0.48
N GLU A 53 -8.69 -8.70 -0.54
CA GLU A 53 -9.53 -9.02 -1.71
C GLU A 53 -9.86 -7.77 -2.54
N TYR A 54 -10.02 -6.62 -1.87
CA TYR A 54 -10.41 -5.35 -2.49
C TYR A 54 -9.40 -4.25 -2.19
N LEU A 55 -9.03 -3.50 -3.22
CA LEU A 55 -8.16 -2.34 -3.14
C LEU A 55 -8.93 -1.11 -3.63
N LEU A 56 -9.15 -0.15 -2.75
CA LEU A 56 -9.70 1.16 -3.06
C LEU A 56 -8.55 2.15 -3.15
N LEU A 57 -8.47 2.85 -4.27
CA LEU A 57 -7.49 3.89 -4.51
C LEU A 57 -8.22 5.22 -4.64
N ASP A 58 -8.01 6.11 -3.68
CA ASP A 58 -8.56 7.46 -3.69
C ASP A 58 -7.57 8.47 -4.31
N GLU A 59 -8.10 9.56 -4.87
CA GLU A 59 -7.34 10.60 -5.60
C GLU A 59 -6.43 10.08 -6.74
N MET A 60 -6.95 9.16 -7.57
CA MET A 60 -6.27 8.62 -8.77
C MET A 60 -6.53 9.43 -10.04
#